data_AF-A0AAN0LQZ0-F1
#
_entry.id   AF-A0AAN0LQZ0-F1
#
_cell.length_a   1.000
_cell.length_b   1.000
_cell.length_c   1.000
_cell.angle_alpha   90.00
_cell.angle_beta   90.00
_cell.angle_gamma   90.00
#
_symmetry.space_group_name_H-M   'P 1'
#
loop_
_entity.id
_entity.type
_entity.pdbx_description
1 polymer ?
#
loop_
_entity_poly.entity_id
_entity_poly.type
_entity_poly.pdbx_seq_one_letter_code
_entity_poly.pdbx_strand_id
1 'polypeptide(L)'
;MNFFLKYVACIGLIIYSSPFHALEIIPENMEVKFPGMYISGSGQNADANPANGQVYVVRFYAEGEPGKKIVVSLPSKQYLNHSRKSKRLRIRKFYFGCGLSKRGRAKIQSNGRSKLLCIGAKVKIGANHPAGIYTSTIPFEVNYK
;
A
#
# COMPACT_ATOMS: atom_id res chain seq x y z
N MET A 1 -22.76 50.90 -11.65
CA MET A 1 -21.56 50.49 -10.88
C MET A 1 -21.88 49.20 -10.12
N ASN A 2 -21.91 48.03 -10.78
CA ASN A 2 -22.23 46.74 -10.09
C ASN A 2 -21.89 45.45 -10.87
N PHE A 3 -21.59 45.51 -12.18
CA PHE A 3 -21.23 44.31 -12.96
C PHE A 3 -19.72 44.01 -12.97
N PHE A 4 -18.87 45.04 -13.03
CA PHE A 4 -17.41 44.88 -13.03
C PHE A 4 -16.89 44.23 -11.74
N LEU A 5 -17.47 44.58 -10.59
CA LEU A 5 -17.05 44.03 -9.30
C LEU A 5 -17.36 42.53 -9.18
N LYS A 6 -18.51 42.07 -9.73
CA LYS A 6 -18.89 40.65 -9.76
C LYS A 6 -17.97 39.84 -10.68
N TYR A 7 -17.60 40.39 -11.82
CA TYR A 7 -16.75 39.70 -12.80
C TYR A 7 -15.32 39.50 -12.27
N VAL A 8 -14.75 40.52 -11.62
CA VAL A 8 -13.41 40.44 -11.00
C VAL A 8 -13.42 39.46 -9.82
N ALA A 9 -14.49 39.43 -9.02
CA ALA A 9 -14.63 38.47 -7.94
C ALA A 9 -14.71 37.02 -8.45
N CYS A 10 -15.42 36.76 -9.56
CA CYS A 10 -15.50 35.43 -10.16
C CYS A 10 -14.15 34.96 -10.76
N ILE A 11 -13.41 35.85 -11.43
CA ILE A 11 -12.08 35.52 -11.97
C ILE A 11 -11.09 35.25 -10.83
N GLY A 12 -11.14 36.04 -9.76
CA GLY A 12 -10.31 35.81 -8.57
C GLY A 12 -10.60 34.46 -7.88
N LEU A 13 -11.86 34.02 -7.84
CA LEU A 13 -12.27 32.73 -7.29
C LEU A 13 -11.81 31.54 -8.16
N ILE A 14 -11.81 31.67 -9.48
CA ILE A 14 -11.35 30.62 -10.41
C ILE A 14 -9.83 30.47 -10.37
N ILE A 15 -9.08 31.55 -10.10
CA ILE A 15 -7.62 31.49 -9.97
C ILE A 15 -7.20 30.90 -8.60
N TYR A 16 -8.06 31.01 -7.57
CA TYR A 16 -7.80 30.46 -6.24
C TYR A 16 -8.23 29.00 -6.05
N SER A 17 -8.92 28.39 -7.01
CA SER A 17 -9.12 26.94 -7.01
C SER A 17 -7.81 26.27 -7.43
N SER A 18 -6.89 26.13 -6.47
CA SER A 18 -5.75 25.22 -6.62
C SER A 18 -6.27 23.87 -7.11
N PRO A 19 -5.70 23.30 -8.19
CA PRO A 19 -6.10 21.97 -8.63
C PRO A 19 -5.83 21.04 -7.44
N PHE A 20 -6.90 20.58 -6.79
CA PHE A 20 -6.80 19.50 -5.84
C PHE A 20 -6.37 18.28 -6.64
N HIS A 21 -5.05 18.06 -6.73
CA HIS A 21 -4.51 16.86 -7.33
C HIS A 21 -4.96 15.69 -6.46
N ALA A 22 -5.95 14.97 -6.98
CA ALA A 22 -6.43 13.75 -6.37
C ALA A 22 -5.24 12.79 -6.21
N LEU A 23 -5.16 12.17 -5.04
CA LEU A 23 -4.14 11.18 -4.77
C LEU A 23 -4.52 9.90 -5.51
N GLU A 24 -3.66 9.45 -6.42
CA GLU A 24 -3.90 8.27 -7.25
C GLU A 24 -2.84 7.20 -6.98
N ILE A 25 -3.27 5.94 -6.99
CA ILE A 25 -2.39 4.78 -6.84
C ILE A 25 -2.13 4.20 -8.21
N ILE A 26 -0.87 4.20 -8.64
CA ILE A 26 -0.43 3.61 -9.91
C ILE A 26 0.18 2.22 -9.61
N PRO A 27 -0.55 1.12 -9.90
CA PRO A 27 -0.08 -0.23 -9.59
C PRO A 27 1.11 -0.65 -10.47
N GLU A 28 2.07 -1.37 -9.87
CA GLU A 28 3.08 -2.16 -10.61
C GLU A 28 2.89 -3.65 -10.33
N ASN A 29 2.69 -4.03 -9.06
CA ASN A 29 2.27 -5.35 -8.63
C ASN A 29 1.39 -5.20 -7.38
N MET A 30 0.21 -5.80 -7.35
CA MET A 30 -0.69 -5.73 -6.19
C MET A 30 -0.74 -7.03 -5.38
N GLU A 31 0.17 -7.97 -5.67
CA GLU A 31 0.20 -9.27 -5.03
C GLU A 31 1.42 -9.45 -4.12
N VAL A 32 1.21 -10.04 -2.94
CA VAL A 32 2.28 -10.59 -2.12
C VAL A 32 2.30 -12.10 -2.29
N LYS A 33 3.46 -12.67 -2.62
CA LYS A 33 3.65 -14.11 -2.75
C LYS A 33 4.73 -14.59 -1.79
N PHE A 34 4.63 -15.84 -1.39
CA PHE A 34 5.62 -16.52 -0.55
C PHE A 34 6.19 -17.72 -1.32
N PRO A 35 7.00 -17.49 -2.38
CA PRO A 35 7.52 -18.55 -3.22
C PRO A 35 8.48 -19.46 -2.43
N GLY A 36 8.54 -20.74 -2.82
CA GLY A 36 9.43 -21.73 -2.18
C GLY A 36 8.98 -22.22 -0.81
N MET A 37 7.86 -21.71 -0.27
CA MET A 37 7.33 -22.15 1.01
C MET A 37 6.31 -23.28 0.82
N TYR A 38 6.79 -24.52 0.91
CA TYR A 38 5.90 -25.66 1.14
C TYR A 38 5.41 -25.60 2.58
N ILE A 39 4.10 -25.52 2.79
CA ILE A 39 3.49 -25.54 4.13
C ILE A 39 3.56 -26.98 4.66
N SER A 40 4.76 -27.43 5.04
CA SER A 40 5.01 -28.71 5.69
C SER A 40 5.99 -28.50 6.84
N GLY A 41 5.50 -28.67 8.07
CA GLY A 41 6.30 -28.53 9.29
C GLY A 41 5.86 -27.40 10.22
N SER A 42 6.11 -27.59 11.51
CA SER A 42 5.80 -26.64 12.58
C SER A 42 6.89 -25.57 12.70
N GLY A 43 6.49 -24.30 12.83
CA GLY A 43 7.39 -23.21 13.26
C GLY A 43 8.07 -22.42 12.14
N GLN A 44 7.76 -22.70 10.88
CA GLN A 44 8.33 -21.97 9.74
C GLN A 44 7.76 -20.55 9.60
N ASN A 45 8.58 -19.64 9.10
CA ASN A 45 8.15 -18.28 8.74
C ASN A 45 8.20 -18.12 7.22
N ALA A 46 7.09 -17.72 6.63
CA ALA A 46 7.06 -17.21 5.27
C ALA A 46 7.26 -15.70 5.34
N ASP A 47 8.34 -15.18 4.75
CA ASP A 47 8.76 -13.78 4.87
C ASP A 47 8.98 -13.18 3.48
N ALA A 48 8.09 -12.27 3.09
CA ALA A 48 8.20 -11.48 1.87
C ALA A 48 8.56 -10.05 2.27
N ASN A 49 9.83 -9.82 2.61
CA ASN A 49 10.35 -8.51 2.97
C ASN A 49 10.78 -7.73 1.70
N PRO A 50 10.36 -6.47 1.50
CA PRO A 50 10.77 -5.62 0.38
C PRO A 50 12.25 -5.21 0.49
N ALA A 51 13.15 -6.13 0.18
CA ALA A 51 14.55 -5.88 -0.10
C ALA A 51 14.75 -5.55 -1.61
N ASN A 52 15.92 -5.01 -1.98
CA ASN A 52 16.21 -4.64 -3.36
C ASN A 52 15.99 -5.83 -4.31
N GLY A 53 15.13 -5.64 -5.33
CA GLY A 53 14.84 -6.65 -6.35
C GLY A 53 13.76 -7.68 -5.99
N GLN A 54 13.16 -7.62 -4.80
CA GLN A 54 12.09 -8.55 -4.42
C GLN A 54 10.80 -8.23 -5.20
N VAL A 55 10.37 -9.15 -6.08
CA VAL A 55 9.16 -8.97 -6.90
C VAL A 55 7.88 -9.47 -6.23
N TYR A 56 7.99 -10.31 -5.20
CA TYR A 56 6.87 -10.98 -4.53
C TYR A 56 6.19 -10.14 -3.45
N VAL A 57 6.20 -8.82 -3.60
CA VAL A 57 5.62 -7.84 -2.67
C VAL A 57 4.73 -6.89 -3.46
N VAL A 58 3.80 -6.21 -2.78
CA VAL A 58 3.04 -5.12 -3.41
C VAL A 58 4.03 -4.02 -3.80
N ARG A 59 3.90 -3.50 -5.01
CA ARG A 59 4.74 -2.47 -5.63
C ARG A 59 3.81 -1.49 -6.35
N PHE A 60 3.90 -0.22 -6.00
CA PHE A 60 3.07 0.83 -6.58
C PHE A 60 3.75 2.20 -6.47
N TYR A 61 3.24 3.15 -7.22
CA TYR A 61 3.55 4.57 -7.06
C TYR A 61 2.31 5.31 -6.59
N ALA A 62 2.51 6.45 -5.94
CA ALA A 62 1.46 7.40 -5.66
C ALA A 62 1.69 8.67 -6.49
N GLU A 63 0.67 9.11 -7.20
CA GLU A 63 0.67 10.38 -7.92
C GLU A 63 -0.23 11.37 -7.20
N GLY A 64 0.19 12.63 -7.14
CA GLY A 64 -0.51 13.64 -6.36
C GLY A 64 0.22 14.98 -6.34
N GLU A 65 -0.13 15.83 -5.40
CA GLU A 65 0.42 17.18 -5.30
C GLU A 65 1.93 17.13 -4.96
N PRO A 66 2.80 17.75 -5.79
CA PRO A 66 4.23 17.76 -5.58
C PRO A 66 4.62 18.27 -4.19
N GLY A 67 5.52 17.55 -3.53
CA GLY A 67 6.03 17.96 -2.22
C GLY A 67 5.15 17.58 -1.02
N LYS A 68 3.90 17.13 -1.23
CA LYS A 68 3.07 16.63 -0.12
C LYS A 68 3.57 15.30 0.40
N LYS A 69 3.28 15.06 1.69
CA LYS A 69 3.57 13.79 2.36
C LYS A 69 2.33 12.91 2.30
N ILE A 70 2.56 11.62 2.18
CA ILE A 70 1.51 10.59 2.20
C ILE A 70 1.78 9.57 3.29
N VAL A 71 0.72 8.93 3.75
CA VAL A 71 0.75 7.81 4.69
C VAL A 71 -0.01 6.64 4.09
N VAL A 72 0.63 5.48 4.14
CA VAL A 72 0.06 4.19 3.79
C VAL A 72 -0.35 3.48 5.07
N SER A 73 -1.62 3.16 5.19
CA SER A 73 -2.20 2.44 6.32
C SER A 73 -2.67 1.04 5.92
N LEU A 74 -2.41 0.09 6.81
CA LEU A 74 -2.86 -1.30 6.69
C LEU A 74 -3.65 -1.67 7.94
N PRO A 75 -4.69 -2.50 7.81
CA PRO A 75 -5.42 -3.02 8.96
C PRO A 75 -4.53 -3.90 9.85
N SER A 76 -4.69 -3.76 11.17
CA SER A 76 -3.79 -4.32 12.19
C SER A 76 -3.92 -5.84 12.40
N LYS A 77 -5.01 -6.45 11.95
CA LYS A 77 -5.28 -7.90 12.09
C LYS A 77 -5.80 -8.44 10.76
N GLN A 78 -4.97 -9.21 10.07
CA GLN A 78 -5.28 -9.79 8.77
C GLN A 78 -4.93 -11.26 8.72
N TYR A 79 -5.65 -12.00 7.89
CA TYR A 79 -5.58 -13.46 7.81
C TYR A 79 -5.62 -13.92 6.37
N LEU A 80 -4.91 -15.01 6.09
CA LEU A 80 -5.03 -15.80 4.86
C LEU A 80 -5.96 -16.98 5.12
N ASN A 81 -6.87 -17.25 4.20
CA ASN A 81 -7.84 -18.36 4.31
C ASN A 81 -7.36 -19.55 3.50
N HIS A 82 -7.44 -20.76 4.08
CA HIS A 82 -7.16 -21.99 3.35
C HIS A 82 -8.25 -22.21 2.28
N SER A 83 -7.87 -22.53 1.05
CA SER A 83 -8.79 -22.63 -0.09
C SER A 83 -9.89 -23.69 0.07
N ARG A 84 -9.58 -24.82 0.72
CA ARG A 84 -10.50 -25.96 0.89
C ARG A 84 -10.95 -26.26 2.33
N LYS A 85 -10.40 -25.61 3.35
CA LYS A 85 -10.59 -25.99 4.76
C LYS A 85 -10.91 -24.74 5.57
N SER A 86 -11.70 -24.87 6.64
CA SER A 86 -11.95 -23.76 7.58
C SER A 86 -10.76 -23.53 8.50
N LYS A 87 -9.62 -23.12 7.93
CA LYS A 87 -8.38 -22.81 8.62
C LYS A 87 -7.85 -21.47 8.10
N ARG A 88 -7.26 -20.69 9.00
CA ARG A 88 -6.74 -19.36 8.70
C ARG A 88 -5.32 -19.22 9.22
N LEU A 89 -4.46 -18.55 8.44
CA LEU A 89 -3.11 -18.16 8.84
C LEU A 89 -3.09 -16.67 9.16
N ARG A 90 -2.61 -16.30 10.35
CA ARG A 90 -2.51 -14.88 10.72
C ARG A 90 -1.27 -14.25 10.08
N ILE A 91 -1.46 -13.10 9.45
CA ILE A 91 -0.35 -12.23 9.05
C ILE A 91 0.20 -11.57 10.31
N ARG A 92 1.48 -11.81 10.58
CA ARG A 92 2.17 -11.39 11.81
C ARG A 92 2.67 -9.95 11.72
N LYS A 93 3.14 -9.56 10.54
CA LYS A 93 3.75 -8.26 10.32
C LYS A 93 3.61 -7.87 8.87
N PHE A 94 3.36 -6.59 8.63
CA PHE A 94 3.57 -5.96 7.33
C PHE A 94 4.91 -5.21 7.33
N TYR A 95 5.56 -5.19 6.19
CA TYR A 95 6.78 -4.45 5.96
C TYR A 95 6.52 -3.33 4.98
N PHE A 96 7.07 -2.16 5.28
CA PHE A 96 7.11 -1.03 4.37
C PHE A 96 8.54 -0.85 3.87
N GLY A 97 8.73 -0.71 2.56
CA GLY A 97 10.05 -0.60 1.94
C GLY A 97 10.06 0.18 0.63
N CYS A 98 11.16 0.03 -0.12
CA CYS A 98 11.51 0.77 -1.34
C CYS A 98 11.62 2.30 -1.12
N GLY A 99 10.48 2.98 -1.01
CA GLY A 99 10.38 4.42 -0.72
C GLY A 99 9.57 4.75 0.52
N LEU A 100 8.93 3.76 1.15
CA LEU A 100 8.19 3.94 2.39
C LEU A 100 9.11 3.84 3.60
N SER A 101 8.94 4.77 4.55
CA SER A 101 9.53 4.62 5.89
C SER A 101 8.93 3.45 6.66
N LYS A 102 9.57 3.03 7.75
CA LYS A 102 9.04 2.00 8.69
C LYS A 102 7.63 2.29 9.23
N ARG A 103 7.17 3.54 9.14
CA ARG A 103 5.83 3.99 9.56
C ARG A 103 4.85 4.16 8.38
N GLY A 104 5.18 3.65 7.19
CA GLY A 104 4.33 3.77 6.00
C GLY A 104 4.28 5.17 5.40
N ARG A 105 5.27 6.05 5.69
CA ARG A 105 5.27 7.44 5.18
C ARG A 105 6.17 7.59 3.97
N ALA A 106 5.73 8.37 2.98
CA ALA A 106 6.51 8.80 1.82
C ALA A 106 6.19 10.26 1.46
N LYS A 107 6.90 10.81 0.46
CA LYS A 107 6.71 12.15 -0.08
C LYS A 107 6.55 12.06 -1.59
N ILE A 108 5.59 12.79 -2.15
CA ILE A 108 5.45 12.98 -3.59
C ILE A 108 6.61 13.87 -4.06
N GLN A 109 7.34 13.45 -5.09
CA GLN A 109 8.49 14.20 -5.60
C GLN A 109 8.02 15.44 -6.38
N SER A 110 8.96 16.29 -6.77
CA SER A 110 8.65 17.52 -7.52
C SER A 110 7.97 17.27 -8.87
N ASN A 111 8.11 16.07 -9.43
CA ASN A 111 7.45 15.65 -10.68
C ASN A 111 6.01 15.15 -10.48
N GLY A 112 5.44 15.27 -9.28
CA GLY A 112 4.06 14.82 -8.99
C GLY A 112 3.92 13.32 -8.70
N ARG A 113 5.02 12.56 -8.68
CA ARG A 113 5.02 11.12 -8.41
C ARG A 113 5.92 10.75 -7.23
N SER A 114 5.54 9.75 -6.45
CA SER A 114 6.41 9.20 -5.40
C SER A 114 7.56 8.38 -5.99
N LYS A 115 8.56 8.06 -5.17
CA LYS A 115 9.42 6.89 -5.44
C LYS A 115 8.56 5.61 -5.43
N LEU A 116 9.09 4.51 -5.97
CA LEU A 116 8.47 3.19 -5.86
C LEU A 116 8.21 2.84 -4.38
N LEU A 117 6.98 2.45 -4.07
CA LEU A 117 6.51 2.10 -2.74
C LEU A 117 6.25 0.60 -2.67
N CYS A 118 6.65 -0.04 -1.57
CA CYS A 118 6.51 -1.49 -1.42
C CYS A 118 5.89 -1.91 -0.10
N ILE A 119 4.97 -2.86 -0.14
CA ILE A 119 4.36 -3.50 1.02
C ILE A 119 4.64 -5.00 0.98
N GLY A 120 5.36 -5.49 1.97
CA GLY A 120 5.59 -6.91 2.20
C GLY A 120 4.84 -7.43 3.41
N ALA A 121 4.93 -8.73 3.65
CA ALA A 121 4.30 -9.37 4.80
C ALA A 121 5.12 -10.53 5.35
N LYS A 122 4.85 -10.88 6.61
CA LYS A 122 5.36 -12.07 7.29
C LYS A 122 4.21 -12.88 7.85
N VAL A 123 4.25 -14.18 7.61
CA VAL A 123 3.31 -15.16 8.15
C VAL A 123 4.09 -16.22 8.93
N LYS A 124 3.54 -16.63 10.08
CA LYS A 124 4.08 -17.76 10.86
C LYS A 124 3.19 -18.97 10.66
N ILE A 125 3.79 -20.08 10.24
CA ILE A 125 3.13 -21.36 10.01
C ILE A 125 3.40 -22.24 11.24
N GLY A 126 2.34 -22.61 11.94
CA GLY A 126 2.36 -23.57 13.06
C GLY A 126 1.95 -24.99 12.65
N ALA A 127 2.24 -25.98 13.51
CA ALA A 127 1.91 -27.39 13.29
C ALA A 127 0.44 -27.66 12.89
N ASN A 128 -0.49 -26.87 13.42
CA ASN A 128 -1.93 -27.07 13.23
C ASN A 128 -2.50 -26.54 11.90
N HIS A 129 -1.64 -26.02 11.03
CA HIS A 129 -2.05 -25.51 9.72
C HIS A 129 -1.84 -26.58 8.65
N PRO A 130 -2.91 -27.08 8.01
CA PRO A 130 -2.78 -28.07 6.96
C PRO A 130 -2.05 -27.49 5.75
N ALA A 131 -1.33 -28.37 5.03
CA ALA A 131 -0.76 -28.06 3.73
C ALA A 131 -1.86 -27.69 2.72
N GLY A 132 -1.59 -26.67 1.89
CA GLY A 132 -2.53 -26.21 0.87
C GLY A 132 -2.30 -24.75 0.49
N ILE A 133 -3.18 -24.22 -0.37
CA ILE A 133 -3.13 -22.83 -0.82
C ILE A 133 -3.88 -21.96 0.20
N TYR A 134 -3.24 -20.88 0.63
CA TYR A 134 -3.83 -19.85 1.48
C TYR A 134 -3.83 -18.51 0.76
N THR A 135 -5.00 -17.87 0.65
CA THR A 135 -5.17 -16.58 -0.04
C THR A 135 -6.10 -15.65 0.75
N SER A 136 -5.97 -14.35 0.52
CA SER A 136 -6.86 -13.32 1.03
C SER A 136 -6.61 -12.01 0.29
N THR A 137 -7.61 -11.13 0.28
CA THR A 137 -7.51 -9.76 -0.21
C THR A 137 -7.45 -8.83 0.98
N ILE A 138 -6.41 -8.00 1.05
CA ILE A 138 -6.17 -7.09 2.18
C ILE A 138 -6.28 -5.66 1.66
N PRO A 139 -7.23 -4.86 2.17
CA PRO A 139 -7.29 -3.46 1.79
C PRO A 139 -6.11 -2.69 2.41
N PHE A 140 -5.65 -1.67 1.69
CA PHE A 140 -4.74 -0.67 2.22
C PHE A 140 -5.19 0.69 1.72
N GLU A 141 -4.84 1.71 2.47
CA GLU A 141 -5.21 3.09 2.14
C GLU A 141 -3.94 3.91 1.94
N VAL A 142 -4.04 4.90 1.05
CA VAL A 142 -3.00 5.88 0.82
C VAL A 142 -3.67 7.24 0.94
N ASN A 143 -3.24 8.01 1.94
CA ASN A 143 -3.83 9.30 2.26
C ASN A 143 -2.76 10.39 2.31
N TYR A 144 -3.12 11.62 1.98
CA TYR A 144 -2.27 12.77 2.33
C TYR A 144 -2.12 12.86 3.85
N LYS A 145 -0.94 13.28 4.30
CA LYS A 145 -0.63 13.46 5.71
C LYS A 145 -0.96 14.86 6.19
#